data_AF-A0A6L9IP33-F1
#
_entry.id   AF-A0A6L9IP33-F1
#
_cell.length_a   1.000
_cell.length_b   1.000
_cell.length_c   1.000
_cell.angle_alpha   90.00
_cell.angle_beta   90.00
_cell.angle_gamma   90.00
#
_symmetry.space_group_name_H-M   'P 1'
#
loop_
_entity.id
_entity.type
_entity.pdbx_description
1 polymer ?
#
loop_
_entity_poly.entity_id
_entity_poly.type
_entity_poly.pdbx_seq_one_letter_code
_entity_poly.pdbx_strand_id
1 'polypeptide(L)'
;MTDETIHAQPLPKRPETGLQAWLATVGYISQEYSPDATLTMRASTDASGDVVWAAQATWGQNEEAVAAQAALFMALRELWRVIDRAHTIFKSVEAATRRPANYPNERWIDEETQITLDQMIGVTMAAFAPDWRLIIVYQPLEDAQTRVQARLLARLLANPDEEVHIGGRGPSIRAACQALYRNAAPDYFASIGRPLDYLA
;
A
#
# COMPACT_ATOMS: atom_id res chain seq x y z
N MET A 1 -52.54 -17.97 10.11
CA MET A 1 -51.60 -16.88 9.82
C MET A 1 -50.32 -17.20 10.54
N THR A 2 -49.36 -17.83 9.84
CA THR A 2 -48.01 -18.06 10.35
C THR A 2 -47.23 -16.77 10.17
N ASP A 3 -46.90 -16.16 11.30
CA ASP A 3 -46.02 -14.99 11.39
C ASP A 3 -44.59 -15.49 11.10
N GLU A 4 -44.21 -15.50 9.83
CA GLU A 4 -42.84 -15.79 9.39
C GLU A 4 -41.95 -14.60 9.78
N THR A 5 -41.35 -14.68 10.96
CA THR A 5 -40.29 -13.77 11.38
C THR A 5 -39.10 -13.96 10.43
N ILE A 6 -38.99 -13.10 9.42
CA ILE A 6 -37.81 -13.04 8.55
C ILE A 6 -36.64 -12.59 9.41
N HIS A 7 -35.83 -13.55 9.87
CA HIS A 7 -34.54 -13.28 10.51
C HIS A 7 -33.57 -12.75 9.45
N ALA A 8 -33.67 -11.47 9.12
CA ALA A 8 -32.68 -10.80 8.29
C ALA A 8 -31.35 -10.77 9.08
N GLN A 9 -30.35 -11.53 8.62
CA GLN A 9 -29.01 -11.41 9.19
C GLN A 9 -28.51 -9.97 8.98
N PRO A 10 -27.93 -9.33 10.01
CA PRO A 10 -27.38 -8.00 9.86
C PRO A 10 -26.27 -8.02 8.81
N LEU A 11 -26.30 -7.04 7.90
CA LEU A 11 -25.24 -6.88 6.90
C LEU A 11 -23.87 -6.80 7.59
N PRO A 12 -22.81 -7.39 7.01
CA PRO A 12 -21.49 -7.34 7.59
C PRO A 12 -21.04 -5.89 7.76
N LYS A 13 -20.37 -5.63 8.89
CA LYS A 13 -19.85 -4.30 9.19
C LYS A 13 -18.85 -3.90 8.12
N ARG A 14 -19.08 -2.72 7.54
CA ARG A 14 -18.15 -2.10 6.59
C ARG A 14 -16.77 -1.89 7.24
N PRO A 15 -15.66 -2.11 6.51
CA PRO A 15 -14.32 -1.83 7.01
C PRO A 15 -14.15 -0.38 7.47
N GLU A 16 -13.32 -0.17 8.50
CA GLU A 16 -13.26 1.12 9.20
C GLU A 16 -12.55 2.20 8.38
N THR A 17 -11.55 1.79 7.60
CA THR A 17 -10.79 2.69 6.72
C THR A 17 -10.89 2.29 5.24
N GLY A 18 -10.61 3.24 4.36
CA GLY A 18 -10.54 3.01 2.91
C GLY A 18 -9.47 1.99 2.52
N LEU A 19 -8.34 1.97 3.22
CA LEU A 19 -7.28 0.99 3.06
C LEU A 19 -7.75 -0.40 3.48
N GLN A 20 -8.41 -0.56 4.64
CA GLN A 20 -8.98 -1.85 5.03
C GLN A 20 -10.04 -2.33 4.04
N ALA A 21 -10.84 -1.42 3.48
CA ALA A 21 -11.79 -1.74 2.42
C ALA A 21 -11.10 -2.24 1.15
N TRP A 22 -9.96 -1.65 0.79
CA TRP A 22 -9.12 -2.15 -0.30
C TRP A 22 -8.60 -3.57 -0.04
N LEU A 23 -8.04 -3.83 1.15
CA LEU A 23 -7.55 -5.16 1.50
C LEU A 23 -8.69 -6.20 1.47
N ALA A 24 -9.86 -5.85 2.01
CA ALA A 24 -11.04 -6.70 1.97
C ALA A 24 -11.56 -6.94 0.54
N THR A 25 -11.48 -5.92 -0.33
CA THR A 25 -11.88 -6.02 -1.73
C THR A 25 -10.95 -6.93 -2.52
N VAL A 26 -9.64 -6.79 -2.36
CA VAL A 26 -8.66 -7.68 -3.01
C VAL A 26 -8.82 -9.11 -2.49
N GLY A 27 -9.06 -9.28 -1.18
CA GLY A 27 -9.40 -10.58 -0.60
C GLY A 27 -10.66 -11.20 -1.22
N TYR A 28 -11.70 -10.41 -1.45
CA TYR A 28 -12.91 -10.84 -2.14
C TYR A 28 -12.63 -11.23 -3.60
N ILE A 29 -11.90 -10.39 -4.35
CA ILE A 29 -11.50 -10.69 -5.73
C ILE A 29 -10.70 -12.01 -5.77
N SER A 30 -9.82 -12.22 -4.80
CA SER A 30 -9.03 -13.44 -4.70
C SER A 30 -9.85 -14.71 -4.54
N GLN A 31 -10.93 -14.64 -3.77
CA GLN A 31 -11.80 -15.78 -3.48
C GLN A 31 -12.78 -16.04 -4.63
N GLU A 32 -13.27 -14.98 -5.26
CA GLU A 32 -14.42 -15.05 -6.18
C GLU A 32 -14.06 -15.02 -7.67
N TYR A 33 -12.84 -14.56 -8.00
CA TYR A 33 -12.39 -14.32 -9.38
C TYR A 33 -11.03 -14.95 -9.66
N SER A 34 -9.98 -14.59 -8.91
CA SER A 34 -8.64 -15.07 -9.22
C SER A 34 -7.67 -15.05 -8.04
N PRO A 35 -7.02 -16.18 -7.67
CA PRO A 35 -6.15 -16.27 -6.50
C PRO A 35 -4.85 -15.43 -6.59
N ASP A 36 -4.54 -14.90 -7.77
CA ASP A 36 -3.41 -14.00 -8.02
C ASP A 36 -3.75 -12.52 -7.76
N ALA A 37 -4.91 -12.22 -7.18
CA ALA A 37 -5.32 -10.85 -6.93
C ALA A 37 -4.32 -10.10 -6.03
N THR A 38 -3.81 -8.96 -6.49
CA THR A 38 -2.89 -8.12 -5.72
C THR A 38 -3.26 -6.65 -5.73
N LEU A 39 -2.82 -5.94 -4.69
CA LEU A 39 -2.78 -4.48 -4.65
C LEU A 39 -1.34 -4.04 -4.42
N THR A 40 -0.80 -3.27 -5.37
CA THR A 40 0.52 -2.67 -5.29
C THR A 40 0.40 -1.17 -5.08
N MET A 41 1.08 -0.65 -4.07
CA MET A 41 1.21 0.77 -3.76
C MET A 41 2.68 1.16 -3.91
N ARG A 42 2.97 2.30 -4.54
CA ARG A 42 4.35 2.75 -4.77
C ARG A 42 4.49 4.20 -4.37
N ALA A 43 5.56 4.52 -3.66
CA ALA A 43 6.00 5.89 -3.43
C ALA A 43 7.37 6.09 -4.09
N SER A 44 7.54 7.23 -4.74
CA SER A 44 8.81 7.70 -5.30
C SER A 44 8.81 9.22 -5.31
N THR A 45 9.91 9.83 -5.72
CA THR A 45 9.93 11.27 -6.03
C THR A 45 9.54 11.52 -7.49
N ASP A 46 9.02 12.70 -7.78
CA ASP A 46 8.88 13.23 -9.13
C ASP A 46 10.08 14.10 -9.53
N ALA A 47 10.01 14.72 -10.72
CA ALA A 47 11.08 15.61 -11.21
C ALA A 47 11.28 16.87 -10.34
N SER A 48 10.27 17.22 -9.54
CA SER A 48 10.27 18.34 -8.59
C SER A 48 10.94 17.98 -7.26
N GLY A 49 11.16 16.68 -7.02
CA GLY A 49 11.61 16.14 -5.74
C GLY A 49 10.48 15.87 -4.75
N ASP A 50 9.23 16.07 -5.16
CA ASP A 50 8.05 15.83 -4.32
C ASP A 50 7.68 14.35 -4.30
N VAL A 51 7.20 13.88 -3.15
CA VAL A 51 6.75 12.48 -3.01
C VAL A 51 5.44 12.29 -3.75
N VAL A 52 5.45 11.34 -4.68
CA VAL A 52 4.27 10.94 -5.44
C VAL A 52 3.95 9.47 -5.23
N TRP A 53 2.66 9.17 -5.29
CA TRP A 53 2.09 7.85 -5.09
C TRP A 53 1.47 7.30 -6.36
N ALA A 54 1.68 6.00 -6.58
CA ALA A 54 0.99 5.21 -7.58
C ALA A 54 0.32 4.01 -6.91
N ALA A 55 -0.77 3.53 -7.49
CA ALA A 55 -1.46 2.33 -7.04
C ALA A 55 -1.89 1.49 -8.24
N GLN A 56 -1.84 0.17 -8.08
CA GLN A 56 -2.21 -0.79 -9.11
C GLN A 56 -2.91 -1.99 -8.48
N ALA A 57 -3.97 -2.47 -9.12
CA ALA A 57 -4.62 -3.73 -8.79
C ALA A 57 -4.53 -4.69 -9.97
N THR A 58 -4.22 -5.96 -9.69
CA THR A 58 -4.15 -7.02 -10.71
C THR A 58 -5.00 -8.19 -10.28
N TRP A 59 -5.69 -8.85 -11.22
CA TRP A 59 -6.37 -10.14 -11.00
C TRP A 59 -6.65 -10.83 -12.34
N GLY A 60 -6.14 -12.05 -12.51
CA GLY A 60 -6.23 -12.79 -13.77
C GLY A 60 -5.56 -12.01 -14.92
N GLN A 61 -6.34 -11.64 -15.93
CA GLN A 61 -5.88 -10.83 -17.08
C GLN A 61 -6.11 -9.32 -16.91
N ASN A 62 -6.69 -8.89 -15.78
CA ASN A 62 -7.01 -7.49 -15.54
C ASN A 62 -5.89 -6.81 -14.78
N GLU A 63 -5.54 -5.62 -15.25
CA GLU A 63 -4.56 -4.74 -14.61
C GLU A 63 -5.09 -3.31 -14.72
N GLU A 64 -5.31 -2.68 -13.56
CA GLU A 64 -5.73 -1.29 -13.48
C GLU A 64 -4.72 -0.53 -12.63
N ALA A 65 -4.32 0.66 -13.10
CA ALA A 65 -3.29 1.45 -12.45
C ALA A 65 -3.56 2.95 -12.51
N VAL A 66 -3.09 3.64 -11.48
CA VAL A 66 -3.03 5.10 -11.41
C VAL A 66 -1.63 5.52 -10.95
N ALA A 67 -1.18 6.68 -11.41
CA ALA A 67 0.16 7.19 -11.11
C ALA A 67 0.12 8.66 -10.66
N ALA A 68 1.26 9.11 -10.13
CA ALA A 68 1.56 10.52 -9.86
C ALA A 68 0.51 11.25 -9.00
N GLN A 69 0.05 10.62 -7.91
CA GLN A 69 -0.87 11.23 -6.95
C GLN A 69 -0.12 11.82 -5.76
N ALA A 70 -0.54 12.97 -5.25
CA ALA A 70 0.14 13.65 -4.14
C ALA A 70 0.10 12.90 -2.79
N ALA A 71 -0.81 11.93 -2.64
CA ALA A 71 -0.95 11.16 -1.41
C ALA A 71 -1.48 9.75 -1.69
N LEU A 72 -1.13 8.80 -0.81
CA LEU A 72 -1.56 7.41 -0.94
C LEU A 72 -3.10 7.28 -0.99
N PHE A 73 -3.83 8.02 -0.15
CA PHE A 73 -5.30 7.96 -0.17
C PHE A 73 -5.89 8.42 -1.52
N MET A 74 -5.24 9.39 -2.19
CA MET A 74 -5.68 9.86 -3.51
C MET A 74 -5.46 8.77 -4.56
N ALA A 75 -4.31 8.09 -4.53
CA ALA A 75 -4.04 6.94 -5.39
C ALA A 75 -5.04 5.80 -5.19
N LEU A 76 -5.31 5.43 -3.94
CA LEU A 76 -6.29 4.38 -3.63
C LEU A 76 -7.71 4.76 -4.06
N ARG A 77 -8.10 6.03 -3.88
CA ARG A 77 -9.43 6.51 -4.30
C ARG A 77 -9.57 6.53 -5.83
N GLU A 78 -8.55 7.03 -6.52
CA GLU A 78 -8.59 7.14 -7.97
C GLU A 78 -8.52 5.76 -8.64
N LEU A 79 -7.70 4.85 -8.11
CA LEU A 79 -7.68 3.46 -8.55
C LEU A 79 -9.06 2.81 -8.46
N TRP A 80 -9.80 3.07 -7.37
CA TRP A 80 -11.15 2.50 -7.23
C TRP A 80 -12.10 3.07 -8.27
N ARG A 81 -12.01 4.36 -8.60
CA ARG A 81 -12.84 4.98 -9.65
C ARG A 81 -12.58 4.37 -11.01
N VAL A 82 -11.33 4.03 -11.33
CA VAL A 82 -10.98 3.33 -12.57
C VAL A 82 -11.65 1.95 -12.57
N ILE A 83 -11.47 1.17 -11.50
CA ILE A 83 -12.05 -0.17 -11.40
C ILE A 83 -13.58 -0.16 -11.45
N ASP A 84 -14.25 0.72 -10.69
CA ASP A 84 -15.72 0.79 -10.57
C ASP A 84 -16.38 1.21 -11.89
N ARG A 85 -15.66 1.92 -12.77
CA ARG A 85 -16.13 2.26 -14.12
C ARG A 85 -15.99 1.10 -15.11
N ALA A 86 -14.94 0.30 -14.96
CA ALA A 86 -14.61 -0.76 -15.93
C ALA A 86 -15.16 -2.13 -15.54
N HIS A 87 -15.39 -2.39 -14.24
CA HIS A 87 -15.62 -3.73 -13.72
C HIS A 87 -16.76 -3.79 -12.71
N THR A 88 -17.62 -4.81 -12.84
CA THR A 88 -18.59 -5.17 -11.80
C THR A 88 -17.97 -6.20 -10.85
N ILE A 89 -17.35 -5.71 -9.77
CA ILE A 89 -16.60 -6.56 -8.83
C ILE A 89 -17.50 -7.34 -7.86
N PHE A 90 -18.55 -6.74 -7.31
CA PHE A 90 -19.31 -7.38 -6.22
C PHE A 90 -20.57 -8.07 -6.75
N LYS A 91 -20.73 -9.37 -6.48
CA LYS A 91 -21.87 -10.18 -6.92
C LYS A 91 -23.13 -10.00 -6.04
N SER A 92 -22.99 -9.40 -4.85
CA SER A 92 -24.10 -9.18 -3.91
C SER A 92 -23.99 -7.84 -3.19
N VAL A 93 -25.13 -7.36 -2.67
CA VAL A 93 -25.20 -6.15 -1.81
C VAL A 93 -24.34 -6.33 -0.56
N GLU A 94 -24.37 -7.54 0.01
CA GLU A 94 -23.54 -7.90 1.16
C GLU A 94 -22.05 -7.73 0.83
N ALA A 95 -21.61 -8.20 -0.33
CA ALA A 95 -20.21 -8.07 -0.74
C ALA A 95 -19.83 -6.62 -1.06
N ALA A 96 -20.77 -5.84 -1.61
CA ALA A 96 -20.56 -4.43 -1.90
C ALA A 96 -20.29 -3.57 -0.65
N THR A 97 -20.55 -4.07 0.56
CA THR A 97 -20.13 -3.40 1.81
C THR A 97 -18.62 -3.22 1.94
N ARG A 98 -17.83 -4.04 1.21
CA ARG A 98 -16.35 -4.00 1.19
C ARG A 98 -15.78 -2.91 0.28
N ARG A 99 -16.63 -2.25 -0.51
CA ARG A 99 -16.24 -1.27 -1.52
C ARG A 99 -15.35 -0.16 -0.94
N PRO A 100 -14.16 0.12 -1.51
CA PRO A 100 -13.28 1.20 -1.08
C PRO A 100 -13.72 2.54 -1.70
N ALA A 101 -14.93 2.98 -1.40
CA ALA A 101 -15.50 4.23 -1.91
C ALA A 101 -16.21 5.00 -0.80
N ASN A 102 -16.34 6.32 -0.93
CA ASN A 102 -17.11 7.17 0.00
C ASN A 102 -16.59 7.17 1.45
N TYR A 103 -15.29 6.97 1.64
CA TYR A 103 -14.62 7.28 2.91
C TYR A 103 -14.23 8.78 2.92
N PRO A 104 -14.43 9.51 4.04
CA PRO A 104 -13.87 10.85 4.19
C PRO A 104 -12.34 10.78 4.17
N ASN A 105 -11.68 11.86 3.76
CA ASN A 105 -10.23 11.88 3.51
C ASN A 105 -9.43 11.34 4.72
N GLU A 106 -9.85 11.71 5.93
CA GLU A 106 -9.21 11.36 7.21
C GLU A 106 -9.41 9.90 7.62
N ARG A 107 -10.29 9.15 6.93
CA ARG A 107 -10.55 7.73 7.18
C ARG A 107 -10.08 6.82 6.06
N TRP A 108 -9.25 7.31 5.14
CA TRP A 108 -8.68 6.42 4.13
C TRP A 108 -7.57 5.55 4.70
N ILE A 109 -6.74 6.11 5.55
CA ILE A 109 -5.60 5.44 6.19
C ILE A 109 -5.74 5.71 7.68
N ASP A 110 -5.56 4.70 8.53
CA ASP A 110 -5.51 4.91 9.97
C ASP A 110 -4.26 5.70 10.37
N GLU A 111 -4.36 6.45 11.46
CA GLU A 111 -3.29 7.34 11.94
C GLU A 111 -1.96 6.60 12.16
N GLU A 112 -1.99 5.40 12.74
CA GLU A 112 -0.77 4.63 13.01
C GLU A 112 -0.05 4.21 11.71
N THR A 113 -0.80 3.79 10.69
CA THR A 113 -0.25 3.43 9.39
C THR A 113 0.29 4.67 8.67
N GLN A 114 -0.43 5.80 8.74
CA GLN A 114 0.02 7.06 8.15
C GLN A 114 1.35 7.52 8.77
N ILE A 115 1.44 7.56 10.10
CA ILE A 115 2.67 7.93 10.83
C ILE A 115 3.83 7.01 10.44
N THR A 116 3.59 5.70 10.34
CA THR A 116 4.63 4.73 9.97
C THR A 116 5.16 4.98 8.56
N LEU A 117 4.28 5.28 7.60
CA LEU A 117 4.67 5.58 6.23
C LEU A 117 5.44 6.90 6.14
N ASP A 118 4.93 7.95 6.79
CA ASP A 118 5.55 9.28 6.77
C ASP A 118 6.96 9.25 7.38
N GLN A 119 7.14 8.56 8.51
CA GLN A 119 8.46 8.37 9.12
C GLN A 119 9.41 7.62 8.19
N MET A 120 8.94 6.54 7.56
CA MET A 120 9.79 5.74 6.68
C MET A 120 10.21 6.52 5.43
N ILE A 121 9.28 7.29 4.84
CA ILE A 121 9.56 8.17 3.69
C ILE A 121 10.54 9.27 4.10
N GLY A 122 10.32 9.92 5.24
CA GLY A 122 11.21 10.97 5.74
C GLY A 122 12.65 10.47 5.95
N VAL A 123 12.83 9.30 6.55
CA VAL A 123 14.17 8.70 6.72
C VAL A 123 14.76 8.28 5.37
N THR A 124 13.96 7.74 4.46
CA THR A 124 14.40 7.37 3.11
C THR A 124 14.93 8.59 2.34
N MET A 125 14.18 9.70 2.37
CA MET A 125 14.59 10.96 1.72
C MET A 125 15.85 11.57 2.32
N ALA A 126 16.11 11.35 3.62
CA ALA A 126 17.31 11.86 4.28
C ALA A 126 18.56 11.01 4.00
N ALA A 127 18.39 9.71 3.76
CA ALA A 127 19.51 8.75 3.63
C ALA A 127 19.91 8.43 2.18
N PHE A 128 18.96 8.51 1.25
CA PHE A 128 19.14 8.04 -0.12
C PHE A 128 19.06 9.18 -1.15
N ALA A 129 19.64 8.94 -2.33
CA ALA A 129 19.50 9.82 -3.47
C ALA A 129 18.03 9.91 -3.93
N PRO A 130 17.63 10.97 -4.68
CA PRO A 130 16.24 11.23 -5.02
C PRO A 130 15.53 10.10 -5.78
N ASP A 131 16.25 9.19 -6.45
CA ASP A 131 15.70 8.14 -7.31
C ASP A 131 15.20 6.88 -6.59
N TRP A 132 14.97 6.97 -5.27
CA TRP A 132 14.43 5.87 -4.49
C TRP A 132 12.98 5.51 -4.87
N ARG A 133 12.63 4.25 -4.62
CA ARG A 133 11.28 3.70 -4.80
C ARG A 133 10.93 2.77 -3.65
N LEU A 134 9.84 3.11 -2.98
CA LEU A 134 9.16 2.23 -2.04
C LEU A 134 8.03 1.51 -2.77
N ILE A 135 7.98 0.18 -2.65
CA ILE A 135 6.94 -0.66 -3.22
C ILE A 135 6.33 -1.49 -2.10
N ILE A 136 5.00 -1.42 -1.95
CA ILE A 136 4.24 -2.22 -0.98
C ILE A 136 3.24 -3.06 -1.76
N VAL A 137 3.32 -4.38 -1.63
CA VAL A 137 2.42 -5.33 -2.28
C VAL A 137 1.61 -6.03 -1.22
N TYR A 138 0.29 -6.01 -1.38
CA TYR A 138 -0.65 -6.83 -0.64
C TYR A 138 -1.18 -7.96 -1.53
N GLN A 139 -1.11 -9.18 -1.00
CA GLN A 139 -1.74 -10.36 -1.58
C GLN A 139 -2.45 -11.15 -0.46
N PRO A 140 -3.71 -11.57 -0.64
CA PRO A 140 -4.51 -12.24 0.38
C PRO A 140 -4.14 -13.74 0.50
N LEU A 141 -2.88 -14.01 0.87
CA LEU A 141 -2.36 -15.36 1.09
C LEU A 141 -2.87 -15.99 2.40
N GLU A 142 -2.85 -17.32 2.47
CA GLU A 142 -3.22 -18.06 3.69
C GLU A 142 -2.31 -17.70 4.86
N ASP A 143 -1.00 -17.79 4.65
CA ASP A 143 0.00 -17.36 5.63
C ASP A 143 -0.04 -15.85 5.81
N ALA A 144 -0.55 -15.42 6.97
CA ALA A 144 -0.62 -14.02 7.32
C ALA A 144 0.74 -13.33 7.22
N GLN A 145 1.85 -13.98 7.58
CA GLN A 145 3.17 -13.33 7.64
C GLN A 145 3.73 -12.91 6.28
N THR A 146 3.15 -13.42 5.18
CA THR A 146 3.59 -13.14 3.81
C THR A 146 2.60 -12.31 3.01
N ARG A 147 1.46 -11.91 3.61
CA ARG A 147 0.41 -11.13 2.93
C ARG A 147 0.86 -9.76 2.47
N VAL A 148 1.76 -9.13 3.21
CA VAL A 148 2.31 -7.83 2.83
C VAL A 148 3.81 -7.93 2.65
N GLN A 149 4.29 -7.47 1.50
CA GLN A 149 5.70 -7.32 1.19
C GLN A 149 5.99 -5.85 0.92
N ALA A 150 6.98 -5.30 1.61
CA ALA A 150 7.50 -3.95 1.36
C ALA A 150 8.93 -4.08 0.80
N ARG A 151 9.27 -3.29 -0.20
CA ARG A 151 10.59 -3.26 -0.81
C ARG A 151 11.03 -1.82 -1.02
N LEU A 152 12.28 -1.53 -0.67
CA LEU A 152 12.95 -0.29 -0.99
C LEU A 152 14.04 -0.57 -2.03
N LEU A 153 13.98 0.17 -3.12
CA LEU A 153 15.02 0.25 -4.14
C LEU A 153 15.58 1.67 -4.08
N ALA A 154 16.86 1.82 -3.78
CA ALA A 154 17.44 3.15 -3.63
C ALA A 154 18.93 3.15 -3.94
N ARG A 155 19.49 4.35 -4.16
CA ARG A 155 20.94 4.57 -4.20
C ARG A 155 21.37 5.36 -2.99
N LEU A 156 22.50 4.98 -2.39
CA LEU A 156 23.02 5.69 -1.21
C LEU A 156 23.46 7.10 -1.58
N LEU A 157 23.07 8.10 -0.79
CA LEU A 157 23.51 9.47 -1.02
C LEU A 157 25.04 9.60 -0.94
N ALA A 158 25.65 8.84 -0.03
CA ALA A 158 27.10 8.81 0.17
C ALA A 158 27.86 7.97 -0.89
N ASN A 159 27.14 7.16 -1.69
CA ASN A 159 27.72 6.33 -2.75
C ASN A 159 26.69 6.06 -3.88
N PRO A 160 26.54 6.99 -4.83
CA PRO A 160 25.50 6.91 -5.86
C PRO A 160 25.67 5.75 -6.86
N ASP A 161 26.83 5.10 -6.89
CA ASP A 161 27.08 3.93 -7.75
C ASP A 161 26.60 2.61 -7.10
N GLU A 162 26.16 2.65 -5.84
CA GLU A 162 25.72 1.49 -5.07
C GLU A 162 24.19 1.50 -4.91
N GLU A 163 23.54 0.50 -5.53
CA GLU A 163 22.12 0.25 -5.41
C GLU A 163 21.84 -0.69 -4.22
N VAL A 164 20.91 -0.28 -3.36
CA VAL A 164 20.42 -1.09 -2.25
C VAL A 164 19.04 -1.64 -2.54
N HIS A 165 18.86 -2.91 -2.20
CA HIS A 165 17.61 -3.64 -2.36
C HIS A 165 17.21 -4.22 -1.01
N ILE A 166 16.25 -3.57 -0.35
CA ILE A 166 15.88 -3.90 1.02
C ILE A 166 14.44 -4.37 1.05
N GLY A 167 14.19 -5.49 1.72
CA GLY A 167 12.86 -6.09 1.82
C GLY A 167 12.37 -6.17 3.25
N GLY A 168 11.05 -6.05 3.43
CA GLY A 168 10.33 -6.34 4.66
C GLY A 168 9.05 -7.10 4.35
N ARG A 169 8.56 -7.90 5.30
CA ARG A 169 7.28 -8.60 5.16
C ARG A 169 6.55 -8.67 6.48
N GLY A 170 5.23 -8.85 6.43
CA GLY A 170 4.42 -9.07 7.61
C GLY A 170 2.93 -9.19 7.33
N PRO A 171 2.12 -9.37 8.39
CA PRO A 171 0.67 -9.53 8.30
C PRO A 171 -0.09 -8.25 8.01
N SER A 172 0.57 -7.10 8.07
CA SER A 172 -0.01 -5.79 7.80
C SER A 172 1.02 -4.88 7.16
N ILE A 173 0.56 -3.79 6.55
CA ILE A 173 1.42 -2.75 5.96
C ILE A 173 2.37 -2.21 7.01
N ARG A 174 1.86 -1.87 8.20
CA ARG A 174 2.69 -1.45 9.32
C ARG A 174 3.78 -2.47 9.68
N ALA A 175 3.44 -3.75 9.82
CA ALA A 175 4.42 -4.77 10.17
C ALA A 175 5.49 -4.95 9.08
N ALA A 176 5.11 -4.91 7.81
CA ALA A 176 6.03 -4.98 6.69
C ALA A 176 6.95 -3.75 6.61
N CYS A 177 6.43 -2.54 6.81
CA CYS A 177 7.20 -1.30 6.88
C CYS A 177 8.17 -1.29 8.07
N GLN A 178 7.74 -1.74 9.25
CA GLN A 178 8.63 -1.87 10.41
C GLN A 178 9.76 -2.88 10.17
N ALA A 179 9.45 -4.01 9.52
CA ALA A 179 10.45 -4.99 9.13
C ALA A 179 11.43 -4.40 8.10
N LEU A 180 10.92 -3.69 7.10
CA LEU A 180 11.74 -3.00 6.10
C LEU A 180 12.66 -1.97 6.76
N TYR A 181 12.14 -1.14 7.66
CA TYR A 181 12.91 -0.14 8.41
C TYR A 181 14.05 -0.78 9.21
N ARG A 182 13.77 -1.86 9.95
CA ARG A 182 14.81 -2.58 10.70
C ARG A 182 15.89 -3.15 9.78
N ASN A 183 15.49 -3.67 8.63
CA ASN A 183 16.43 -4.23 7.65
C ASN A 183 17.25 -3.15 6.95
N ALA A 184 16.70 -1.94 6.80
CA ALA A 184 17.38 -0.79 6.20
C ALA A 184 18.25 0.01 7.20
N ALA A 185 18.15 -0.29 8.50
CA ALA A 185 18.88 0.43 9.53
C ALA A 185 20.40 0.51 9.28
N PRO A 186 21.10 -0.56 8.86
CA PRO A 186 22.54 -0.48 8.57
C PRO A 186 22.87 0.58 7.50
N ASP A 187 22.08 0.64 6.43
CA ASP A 187 22.27 1.57 5.31
C ASP A 187 21.93 3.02 5.73
N TYR A 188 20.89 3.20 6.54
CA TYR A 188 20.57 4.51 7.14
C TYR A 188 21.74 5.03 7.99
N PHE A 189 22.31 4.21 8.86
CA PHE A 189 23.46 4.64 9.67
C PHE A 189 24.72 4.87 8.84
N ALA A 190 24.96 4.07 7.80
CA ALA A 190 26.08 4.26 6.89
C ALA A 190 25.99 5.59 6.12
N SER A 191 24.78 6.02 5.77
CA SER A 191 24.54 7.30 5.10
C SER A 191 24.77 8.53 6.00
N ILE A 192 24.43 8.42 7.29
CA ILE A 192 24.54 9.52 8.28
C ILE A 192 25.95 9.60 8.88
N GLY A 193 26.68 8.48 8.91
CA GLY A 193 27.96 8.33 9.61
C GLY A 193 29.23 8.67 8.82
N ARG A 194 29.15 9.14 7.56
CA ARG A 194 30.33 9.64 6.83
C ARG A 194 30.44 11.16 6.97
N PRO A 195 31.39 11.69 7.76
CA PRO A 195 31.66 13.11 7.80
C PRO A 195 32.22 13.61 6.46
N LEU A 196 32.00 14.90 6.23
CA LEU A 196 32.45 15.76 5.13
C LEU A 196 33.98 15.69 4.87
N ASP A 197 34.48 14.61 4.28
CA ASP A 197 35.88 14.51 3.83
C ASP A 197 36.06 14.68 2.31
N TYR A 198 35.06 15.25 1.61
CA TYR A 198 35.11 15.54 0.17
C TYR A 198 34.94 17.03 -0.18
N LEU A 199 35.54 17.91 0.63
CA LEU A 199 35.88 19.28 0.23
C LEU A 199 37.32 19.59 0.62
N ALA A 200 38.26 19.10 -0.19
CA ALA A 200 39.65 19.56 -0.24
C ALA A 200 40.09 19.66 -1.71
#